data_AF-A0A928FFM7-F1
#
_entry.id   AF-A0A928FFM7-F1
#
_cell.length_a   1.000
_cell.length_b   1.000
_cell.length_c   1.000
_cell.angle_alpha   90.00
_cell.angle_beta   90.00
_cell.angle_gamma   90.00
#
_symmetry.space_group_name_H-M   'P 1'
#
loop_
_entity.id
_entity.type
_entity.pdbx_description
1 polymer ?
#
loop_
_entity_poly.entity_id
_entity_poly.type
_entity_poly.pdbx_seq_one_letter_code
_entity_poly.pdbx_strand_id
1 'polypeptide(L)'
;MSKLKKCIKWMVLVTVAVAVAVWVYNWYSTSSFVQPNKEKMEKYLQQDKEDLFVIFDYLSNSEYLNITIDRDHLEKGIMFADMEEQKIEDKTVIKALENLLDSRKYVSVGKSENTVFFEKWCFGERARGIAVPVNKNLKPVVEFLVNYELLSKEGWYYYEADYGEYRLQSGY
;
A
#
# COMPACT_ATOMS: atom_id res chain seq x y z
N MET A 1 -36.07 45.54 3.96
CA MET A 1 -34.60 45.40 3.80
C MET A 1 -33.95 44.25 4.60
N SER A 2 -34.51 43.77 5.72
CA SER A 2 -33.87 42.74 6.56
C SER A 2 -33.88 41.32 5.95
N LYS A 3 -34.96 40.93 5.28
CA LYS A 3 -35.11 39.59 4.67
C LYS A 3 -34.14 39.34 3.51
N LEU A 4 -33.96 40.32 2.62
CA LEU A 4 -33.05 40.22 1.47
C LEU A 4 -31.58 40.06 1.92
N LYS A 5 -31.14 40.86 2.91
CA LYS A 5 -29.79 40.72 3.49
C LYS A 5 -29.59 39.35 4.15
N LYS A 6 -30.64 38.79 4.77
CA LYS A 6 -30.61 37.45 5.36
C LYS A 6 -30.53 36.35 4.28
N CYS A 7 -31.29 36.45 3.19
CA CYS A 7 -31.17 35.54 2.04
C CYS A 7 -29.79 35.59 1.38
N ILE A 8 -29.24 36.79 1.16
CA ILE A 8 -27.89 36.95 0.58
C ILE A 8 -26.84 36.30 1.48
N LYS A 9 -26.90 36.52 2.80
CA LYS A 9 -26.00 35.86 3.75
C LYS A 9 -26.09 34.33 3.68
N TRP A 10 -27.29 33.76 3.59
CA TRP A 10 -27.48 32.32 3.45
C TRP A 10 -26.94 31.77 2.14
N MET A 11 -27.18 32.45 1.01
CA MET A 11 -26.63 32.05 -0.28
C MET A 11 -25.09 32.04 -0.26
N VAL A 12 -24.46 33.06 0.30
CA VAL A 12 -22.99 33.10 0.44
C VAL A 12 -22.48 31.96 1.31
N LEU A 13 -23.15 31.67 2.43
CA LEU A 13 -22.78 30.56 3.33
C LEU A 13 -22.85 29.21 2.63
N VAL A 14 -23.92 28.95 1.88
CA VAL A 14 -24.09 27.71 1.11
C VAL A 14 -23.02 27.60 0.03
N THR A 15 -22.76 28.67 -0.72
CA THR A 15 -21.72 28.66 -1.77
C THR A 15 -20.33 28.37 -1.19
N VAL A 16 -19.98 28.99 -0.05
CA VAL A 16 -18.70 28.72 0.62
C VAL A 16 -18.63 27.28 1.11
N ALA A 17 -19.70 26.76 1.73
CA ALA A 17 -19.73 25.38 2.20
C ALA A 17 -19.54 24.36 1.05
N VAL A 18 -20.19 24.59 -0.08
CA VAL A 18 -20.03 23.74 -1.29
C VAL A 18 -18.61 23.86 -1.84
N ALA A 19 -18.05 25.07 -1.93
CA ALA A 19 -16.69 25.26 -2.42
C ALA A 19 -15.65 24.55 -1.55
N VAL A 20 -15.80 24.62 -0.23
CA VAL A 20 -14.94 23.90 0.73
C VAL A 20 -15.10 22.39 0.55
N ALA A 21 -16.33 21.88 0.42
CA ALA A 21 -16.56 20.44 0.20
C ALA A 21 -15.90 19.93 -1.09
N VAL A 22 -16.03 20.68 -2.20
CA VAL A 22 -15.39 20.36 -3.48
C VAL A 22 -13.87 20.41 -3.37
N TRP A 23 -13.32 21.41 -2.68
CA TRP A 23 -11.88 21.53 -2.49
C TRP A 23 -11.31 20.38 -1.64
N VAL A 24 -11.98 20.01 -0.54
CA VAL A 24 -11.62 18.85 0.29
C VAL A 24 -11.71 17.56 -0.50
N TYR A 25 -12.77 17.37 -1.30
CA TYR A 25 -12.95 16.19 -2.14
C TYR A 25 -11.85 16.08 -3.21
N ASN A 26 -11.54 17.17 -3.91
CA ASN A 26 -10.48 17.20 -4.92
C ASN A 26 -9.10 16.98 -4.31
N TRP A 27 -8.84 17.55 -3.12
CA TRP A 27 -7.59 17.27 -2.42
C TRP A 27 -7.53 15.79 -2.02
N TYR A 28 -8.58 15.24 -1.44
CA TYR A 28 -8.60 13.82 -1.09
C TYR A 28 -8.40 12.90 -2.32
N SER A 29 -9.06 13.19 -3.44
CA SER A 29 -8.97 12.39 -4.66
C SER A 29 -7.62 12.54 -5.39
N THR A 30 -6.98 13.71 -5.32
CA THR A 30 -5.66 13.91 -5.95
C THR A 30 -4.53 13.34 -5.10
N SER A 31 -4.72 13.26 -3.77
CA SER A 31 -3.72 12.72 -2.85
C SER A 31 -3.37 11.24 -3.09
N SER A 32 -4.29 10.45 -3.65
CA SER A 32 -4.05 9.05 -4.02
C SER A 32 -3.18 8.88 -5.28
N PHE A 33 -3.08 9.91 -6.13
CA PHE A 33 -2.17 9.91 -7.28
C PHE A 33 -0.74 10.32 -6.92
N VAL A 34 -0.55 10.90 -5.73
CA VAL A 34 0.79 11.29 -5.27
C VAL A 34 1.55 10.05 -4.83
N GLN A 35 2.53 9.67 -5.66
CA GLN A 35 3.50 8.63 -5.39
C GLN A 35 4.13 8.86 -4.01
N PRO A 36 4.06 7.87 -3.10
CA PRO A 36 4.72 7.99 -1.83
C PRO A 36 6.24 7.94 -2.02
N ASN A 37 6.96 8.71 -1.22
CA ASN A 37 8.42 8.63 -1.11
C ASN A 37 8.82 7.85 0.16
N LYS A 38 10.11 7.67 0.36
CA LYS A 38 10.70 7.05 1.55
C LYS A 38 10.16 7.62 2.87
N GLU A 39 10.13 8.94 3.02
CA GLU A 39 9.65 9.58 4.26
C GLU A 39 8.17 9.26 4.55
N LYS A 40 7.35 9.14 3.50
CA LYS A 40 5.95 8.73 3.65
C LYS A 40 5.84 7.25 3.99
N MET A 41 6.67 6.38 3.39
CA MET A 41 6.76 4.97 3.79
C MET A 41 7.22 4.79 5.23
N GLU A 42 8.13 5.63 5.71
CA GLU A 42 8.58 5.60 7.10
C GLU A 42 7.41 5.81 8.06
N LYS A 43 6.54 6.78 7.76
CA LYS A 43 5.33 7.04 8.54
C LYS A 43 4.39 5.84 8.52
N TYR A 44 4.20 5.21 7.35
CA TYR A 44 3.36 4.01 7.26
C TYR A 44 3.95 2.83 8.03
N LEU A 45 5.27 2.61 7.94
CA LEU A 45 5.96 1.58 8.72
C LEU A 45 5.76 1.77 10.22
N GLN A 46 5.87 3.01 10.71
CA GLN A 46 5.65 3.31 12.13
C GLN A 46 4.19 3.12 12.55
N GLN A 47 3.26 3.57 11.72
CA GLN A 47 1.83 3.52 12.00
C GLN A 47 1.27 2.10 11.98
N ASP A 48 1.73 1.28 11.04
CA ASP A 48 1.14 -0.02 10.72
C ASP A 48 2.05 -1.18 11.14
N LYS A 49 3.04 -0.89 12.00
CA LYS A 49 4.12 -1.80 12.41
C LYS A 49 3.61 -3.17 12.89
N GLU A 50 2.58 -3.21 13.74
CA GLU A 50 2.13 -4.47 14.32
C GLU A 50 1.55 -5.40 13.25
N ASP A 51 0.68 -4.89 12.39
CA ASP A 51 0.06 -5.66 11.30
C ASP A 51 1.12 -6.11 10.28
N LEU A 52 2.04 -5.22 9.90
CA LEU A 52 3.16 -5.55 9.01
C LEU A 52 4.01 -6.70 9.57
N PHE A 53 4.25 -6.74 10.88
CA PHE A 53 5.04 -7.79 11.52
C PHE A 53 4.33 -9.14 11.56
N VAL A 54 3.05 -9.15 11.89
CA VAL A 54 2.22 -10.37 11.89
C VAL A 54 2.21 -11.01 10.51
N ILE A 55 1.98 -10.19 9.49
CA ILE A 55 1.91 -10.67 8.10
C ILE A 55 3.29 -11.12 7.60
N PHE A 56 4.35 -10.37 7.93
CA PHE A 56 5.72 -10.77 7.60
C PHE A 56 6.05 -12.15 8.18
N ASP A 57 5.76 -12.37 9.46
CA ASP A 57 6.04 -13.63 10.14
C ASP A 57 5.27 -14.78 9.47
N TYR A 58 3.98 -14.60 9.18
CA TYR A 58 3.18 -15.60 8.49
C TYR A 58 3.74 -15.96 7.10
N LEU A 59 4.00 -14.96 6.25
CA LEU A 59 4.44 -15.19 4.87
C LEU A 59 5.89 -15.71 4.81
N SER A 60 6.75 -15.25 5.69
CA SER A 60 8.16 -15.70 5.74
C SER A 60 8.29 -17.18 6.12
N ASN A 61 7.39 -17.69 6.95
CA ASN A 61 7.34 -19.10 7.36
C ASN A 61 6.52 -20.00 6.41
N SER A 62 5.90 -19.42 5.39
CA SER A 62 5.17 -20.18 4.37
C SER A 62 6.13 -20.97 3.46
N GLU A 63 5.72 -22.18 3.08
CA GLU A 63 6.46 -23.04 2.14
C GLU A 63 6.41 -22.55 0.68
N TYR A 64 5.42 -21.72 0.35
CA TYR A 64 5.25 -21.17 -1.00
C TYR A 64 6.32 -20.15 -1.34
N LEU A 65 6.78 -20.15 -2.59
CA LEU A 65 7.79 -19.20 -3.08
C LEU A 65 7.16 -17.87 -3.45
N ASN A 66 6.00 -17.91 -4.09
CA ASN A 66 5.27 -16.73 -4.53
C ASN A 66 3.89 -16.71 -3.89
N ILE A 67 3.53 -15.56 -3.31
CA ILE A 67 2.22 -15.35 -2.68
C ILE A 67 1.76 -13.95 -3.05
N THR A 68 0.49 -13.80 -3.41
CA THR A 68 -0.17 -12.51 -3.59
C THR A 68 -1.51 -12.51 -2.88
N ILE A 69 -1.77 -11.43 -2.14
CA ILE A 69 -3.01 -11.18 -1.42
C ILE A 69 -3.41 -9.73 -1.68
N ASP A 70 -4.52 -9.53 -2.37
CA ASP A 70 -5.20 -8.26 -2.49
C ASP A 70 -6.57 -8.31 -1.77
N ARG A 71 -7.36 -7.24 -1.87
CA ARG A 71 -8.67 -7.17 -1.23
C ARG A 71 -9.62 -8.26 -1.72
N ASP A 72 -9.64 -8.56 -3.01
CA ASP A 72 -10.59 -9.52 -3.61
C ASP A 72 -10.29 -10.95 -3.12
N HIS A 73 -9.01 -11.26 -2.91
CA HIS A 73 -8.58 -12.51 -2.30
C HIS A 73 -8.93 -12.55 -0.80
N LEU A 74 -8.67 -11.46 -0.07
CA LEU A 74 -8.98 -11.37 1.37
C LEU A 74 -10.48 -11.54 1.66
N GLU A 75 -11.37 -10.95 0.86
CA GLU A 75 -12.83 -11.07 1.02
C GLU A 75 -13.30 -12.53 0.93
N LYS A 76 -12.57 -13.37 0.20
CA LYS A 76 -12.82 -14.81 0.07
C LYS A 76 -12.08 -15.65 1.12
N GLY A 77 -11.23 -15.03 1.94
CA GLY A 77 -10.37 -15.70 2.92
C GLY A 77 -9.28 -16.55 2.29
N ILE A 78 -8.80 -16.18 1.10
CA ILE A 78 -7.79 -16.91 0.35
C ILE A 78 -6.56 -16.04 0.05
N MET A 79 -5.47 -16.70 -0.32
CA MET A 79 -4.29 -16.13 -0.97
C MET A 79 -4.04 -16.88 -2.27
N PHE A 80 -3.43 -16.21 -3.25
CA PHE A 80 -2.92 -16.89 -4.44
C PHE A 80 -1.45 -17.24 -4.21
N ALA A 81 -1.12 -18.52 -4.13
CA ALA A 81 0.21 -19.01 -3.80
C ALA A 81 0.68 -20.04 -4.84
N ASP A 82 1.85 -19.81 -5.45
CA ASP A 82 2.44 -20.67 -6.50
C ASP A 82 1.44 -21.17 -7.56
N MET A 83 0.62 -20.24 -8.07
CA MET A 83 -0.44 -20.44 -9.08
C MET A 83 -1.71 -21.15 -8.60
N GLU A 84 -1.88 -21.34 -7.29
CA GLU A 84 -3.07 -21.98 -6.71
C GLU A 84 -3.74 -21.12 -5.63
N GLU A 85 -5.05 -21.27 -5.46
CA GLU A 85 -5.77 -20.63 -4.36
C GLU A 85 -5.60 -21.43 -3.06
N GLN A 86 -5.13 -20.77 -2.01
CA GLN A 86 -4.91 -21.36 -0.69
C GLN A 86 -5.71 -20.61 0.36
N LYS A 87 -6.27 -21.32 1.34
CA LYS A 87 -7.01 -20.67 2.44
C LYS A 87 -6.06 -20.05 3.46
N ILE A 88 -6.46 -18.90 4.00
CA ILE A 88 -5.81 -18.30 5.16
C ILE A 88 -6.64 -18.67 6.38
N GLU A 89 -6.10 -19.51 7.27
CA GLU A 89 -6.85 -19.97 8.47
C GLU A 89 -6.54 -19.16 9.73
N ASP A 90 -5.38 -18.48 9.77
CA ASP A 90 -4.97 -17.70 10.93
C ASP A 90 -5.78 -16.40 11.03
N LYS A 91 -6.65 -16.33 12.04
CA LYS A 91 -7.51 -15.18 12.32
C LYS A 91 -6.73 -13.89 12.65
N THR A 92 -5.53 -14.02 13.21
CA THR A 92 -4.67 -12.89 13.54
C THR A 92 -4.11 -12.28 12.25
N VAL A 93 -3.72 -13.14 11.31
CA VAL A 93 -3.24 -12.74 9.98
C VAL A 93 -4.37 -12.13 9.16
N ILE A 94 -5.56 -12.74 9.15
CA ILE A 94 -6.74 -12.18 8.48
C ILE A 94 -7.02 -10.77 9.01
N LYS A 95 -7.07 -10.58 10.32
CA LYS A 95 -7.32 -9.26 10.93
C LYS A 95 -6.24 -8.23 10.55
N ALA A 96 -4.97 -8.64 10.54
CA ALA A 96 -3.89 -7.76 10.11
C ALA A 96 -4.02 -7.37 8.62
N LEU A 97 -4.40 -8.32 7.76
CA LEU A 97 -4.66 -8.07 6.34
C LEU A 97 -5.86 -7.13 6.14
N GLU A 98 -6.96 -7.31 6.87
CA GLU A 98 -8.12 -6.40 6.87
C GLU A 98 -7.71 -4.98 7.29
N ASN A 99 -6.90 -4.86 8.34
CA ASN A 99 -6.36 -3.57 8.74
C ASN A 99 -5.57 -2.91 7.60
N LEU A 100 -4.62 -3.63 6.98
CA LEU A 100 -3.78 -3.05 5.93
C LEU A 100 -4.55 -2.75 4.64
N LEU A 101 -5.25 -3.73 4.08
CA LEU A 101 -5.87 -3.65 2.75
C LEU A 101 -7.16 -2.82 2.78
N ASP A 102 -7.99 -2.95 3.82
CA ASP A 102 -9.27 -2.25 3.87
C ASP A 102 -9.19 -0.93 4.61
N SER A 103 -8.56 -0.90 5.79
CA SER A 103 -8.54 0.31 6.60
C SER A 103 -7.41 1.25 6.19
N ARG A 104 -6.20 0.71 6.00
CA ARG A 104 -5.02 1.50 5.65
C ARG A 104 -4.84 1.70 4.16
N LYS A 105 -5.58 1.00 3.29
CA LYS A 105 -5.52 1.14 1.82
C LYS A 105 -4.16 0.78 1.23
N TYR A 106 -3.55 -0.30 1.70
CA TYR A 106 -2.54 -1.00 0.91
C TYR A 106 -3.22 -1.62 -0.33
N VAL A 107 -2.48 -1.73 -1.42
CA VAL A 107 -2.99 -2.28 -2.68
C VAL A 107 -2.94 -3.79 -2.64
N SER A 108 -1.79 -4.33 -2.24
CA SER A 108 -1.55 -5.76 -2.12
C SER A 108 -0.45 -6.04 -1.10
N VAL A 109 -0.40 -7.28 -0.66
CA VAL A 109 0.69 -7.87 0.11
C VAL A 109 1.14 -9.11 -0.63
N GLY A 110 2.43 -9.40 -0.64
CA GLY A 110 2.90 -10.64 -1.22
C GLY A 110 4.24 -11.09 -0.71
N LYS A 111 4.64 -12.25 -1.24
CA LYS A 111 5.97 -12.82 -1.12
C LYS A 111 6.46 -13.12 -2.52
N SER A 112 7.71 -12.75 -2.81
CA SER A 112 8.41 -13.18 -4.01
C SER A 112 9.78 -13.69 -3.57
N GLU A 113 9.97 -15.00 -3.67
CA GLU A 113 11.19 -15.70 -3.27
C GLU A 113 11.61 -15.35 -1.83
N ASN A 114 12.66 -14.54 -1.70
CA ASN A 114 13.28 -14.09 -0.47
C ASN A 114 12.63 -12.83 0.12
N THR A 115 11.55 -12.28 -0.43
CA THR A 115 11.06 -10.96 0.00
C THR A 115 9.58 -10.97 0.26
N VAL A 116 9.18 -10.50 1.43
CA VAL A 116 7.80 -10.10 1.69
C VAL A 116 7.67 -8.62 1.35
N PHE A 117 6.68 -8.27 0.55
CA PHE A 117 6.42 -6.90 0.14
C PHE A 117 4.99 -6.47 0.50
N PHE A 118 4.85 -5.18 0.79
CA PHE A 118 3.60 -4.52 1.14
C PHE A 118 3.44 -3.34 0.19
N GLU A 119 2.66 -3.53 -0.86
CA GLU A 119 2.45 -2.53 -1.89
C GLU A 119 1.47 -1.48 -1.39
N LYS A 120 1.93 -0.24 -1.28
CA LYS A 120 1.14 0.86 -0.75
C LYS A 120 0.53 1.73 -1.84
N TRP A 121 1.15 1.73 -3.00
CA TRP A 121 0.74 2.52 -4.14
C TRP A 121 1.12 1.80 -5.43
N CYS A 122 0.19 1.81 -6.38
CA CYS A 122 0.41 1.30 -7.73
C CYS A 122 -0.35 2.18 -8.72
N PHE A 123 0.28 2.47 -9.86
CA PHE A 123 -0.36 3.15 -10.99
C PHE A 123 0.31 2.74 -12.30
N GLY A 124 -0.44 2.07 -13.17
CA GLY A 124 0.10 1.49 -14.39
C GLY A 124 1.11 0.39 -14.05
N GLU A 125 2.31 0.48 -14.60
CA GLU A 125 3.40 -0.49 -14.39
C GLU A 125 4.38 -0.04 -13.30
N ARG A 126 3.93 0.86 -12.41
CA ARG A 126 4.72 1.41 -11.31
C ARG A 126 4.13 1.02 -9.98
N ALA A 127 4.97 0.55 -9.07
CA ALA A 127 4.59 0.20 -7.72
C ALA A 127 5.58 0.74 -6.70
N ARG A 128 5.08 1.06 -5.51
CA ARG A 128 5.87 1.53 -4.38
C ARG A 128 5.33 0.98 -3.08
N GLY A 129 6.23 0.66 -2.17
CA GLY A 129 5.83 0.09 -0.90
C GLY A 129 6.98 -0.20 0.03
N ILE A 130 6.75 -1.18 0.90
CA ILE A 130 7.72 -1.66 1.87
C ILE A 130 8.12 -3.08 1.48
N ALA A 131 9.42 -3.37 1.50
CA ALA A 131 9.98 -4.69 1.22
C ALA A 131 10.87 -5.16 2.37
N VAL A 132 10.77 -6.44 2.70
CA VAL A 132 11.50 -7.06 3.81
C VAL A 132 12.08 -8.40 3.36
N PRO A 133 13.41 -8.52 3.28
CA PRO A 133 14.06 -9.80 3.01
C PRO A 133 13.80 -10.81 4.14
N VAL A 134 13.39 -12.02 3.77
CA VAL A 134 13.27 -13.19 4.65
C VAL A 134 14.65 -13.57 5.18
N ASN A 135 15.64 -13.69 4.29
CA ASN A 135 17.06 -13.78 4.64
C ASN A 135 17.65 -12.37 4.71
N LYS A 136 17.94 -11.92 5.94
CA LYS A 136 18.49 -10.58 6.24
C LYS A 136 19.85 -10.29 5.58
N ASN A 137 20.57 -11.32 5.12
CA ASN A 137 21.85 -11.17 4.44
C ASN A 137 21.70 -10.91 2.93
N LEU A 138 20.48 -11.01 2.40
CA LEU A 138 20.18 -10.83 1.00
C LEU A 138 19.43 -9.50 0.79
N LYS A 139 19.52 -8.99 -0.44
CA LYS A 139 18.79 -7.79 -0.87
C LYS A 139 17.31 -8.13 -1.12
N PRO A 140 16.40 -7.15 -0.98
CA PRO A 140 15.03 -7.34 -1.41
C PRO A 140 14.97 -7.60 -2.92
N VAL A 141 14.05 -8.47 -3.31
CA VAL A 141 13.72 -8.85 -4.67
C VAL A 141 12.23 -8.60 -4.84
N VAL A 142 11.90 -7.69 -5.74
CA VAL A 142 10.52 -7.39 -6.15
C VAL A 142 10.54 -7.34 -7.67
N GLU A 143 9.47 -7.78 -8.31
CA GLU A 143 9.36 -7.69 -9.76
C GLU A 143 9.52 -6.24 -10.23
N PHE A 144 10.34 -6.03 -11.25
CA PHE A 144 10.69 -4.71 -11.80
C PHE A 144 11.26 -3.71 -10.80
N LEU A 145 11.94 -4.19 -9.74
CA LEU A 145 12.61 -3.34 -8.77
C LEU A 145 13.66 -2.44 -9.43
N VAL A 146 13.50 -1.13 -9.29
CA VAL A 146 14.43 -0.11 -9.83
C VAL A 146 15.17 0.64 -8.72
N ASN A 147 14.58 0.77 -7.54
CA ASN A 147 15.21 1.42 -6.39
C ASN A 147 14.76 0.77 -5.08
N TYR A 148 15.65 0.76 -4.09
CA TYR A 148 15.30 0.45 -2.71
C TYR A 148 16.19 1.20 -1.72
N GLU A 149 15.61 1.62 -0.61
CA GLU A 149 16.30 2.39 0.43
C GLU A 149 15.94 1.87 1.82
N LEU A 150 16.93 1.79 2.70
CA LEU A 150 16.71 1.38 4.08
C LEU A 150 15.80 2.37 4.83
N LEU A 151 14.79 1.85 5.54
CA LEU A 151 13.93 2.58 6.47
C LEU A 151 14.54 2.60 7.87
N SER A 152 13.91 3.27 8.85
CA SER A 152 14.45 3.37 10.22
C SER A 152 14.57 2.00 10.91
N LYS A 153 13.80 1.01 10.47
CA LYS A 153 13.89 -0.35 10.97
C LYS A 153 14.86 -1.18 10.13
N GLU A 154 15.87 -1.74 10.79
CA GLU A 154 16.84 -2.62 10.14
C GLU A 154 16.16 -3.79 9.42
N GLY A 155 16.56 -4.02 8.18
CA GLY A 155 16.00 -5.05 7.29
C GLY A 155 14.69 -4.65 6.61
N TRP A 156 14.17 -3.44 6.84
CA TRP A 156 12.96 -2.93 6.18
C TRP A 156 13.36 -1.87 5.16
N TYR A 157 12.83 -1.99 3.96
CA TYR A 157 13.20 -1.13 2.84
C TYR A 157 11.96 -0.47 2.26
N TYR A 158 12.11 0.79 1.89
CA TYR A 158 11.28 1.40 0.85
C TYR A 158 11.69 0.80 -0.48
N TYR A 159 10.74 0.49 -1.35
CA TYR A 159 11.03 0.06 -2.72
C TYR A 159 10.25 0.87 -3.76
N GLU A 160 10.84 0.98 -4.94
CA GLU A 160 10.20 1.44 -6.18
C GLU A 160 10.38 0.36 -7.25
N ALA A 161 9.28 0.02 -7.90
CA ALA A 161 9.24 -0.83 -9.08
C ALA A 161 8.63 -0.04 -10.25
N ASP A 162 9.24 -0.16 -11.43
CA ASP A 162 8.80 0.48 -12.67
C ASP A 162 9.26 -0.38 -13.85
N TYR A 163 8.33 -1.04 -14.55
CA TYR A 163 8.69 -1.91 -15.68
C TYR A 163 9.41 -1.16 -16.81
N GLY A 164 8.95 0.05 -17.12
CA GLY A 164 9.52 0.86 -18.20
C GLY A 164 10.96 1.23 -17.93
N GLU A 165 11.26 1.66 -16.70
CA GLU A 165 12.62 1.96 -16.26
C GLU A 165 13.46 0.69 -16.12
N TYR A 166 12.91 -0.37 -15.54
CA TYR A 166 13.58 -1.67 -15.41
C TYR A 166 14.05 -2.20 -16.77
N ARG A 167 13.19 -2.11 -17.80
CA ARG A 167 13.52 -2.52 -19.17
C ARG A 167 14.71 -1.72 -19.72
N LEU A 168 14.71 -0.40 -19.54
CA LEU A 168 15.79 0.48 -19.98
C LEU A 168 17.12 0.19 -19.25
N GLN A 169 17.08 -0.09 -17.95
CA GLN A 169 18.29 -0.41 -17.16
C GLN A 169 18.84 -1.81 -17.48
N SER A 170 17.95 -2.76 -17.76
CA SER A 170 18.31 -4.18 -17.99
C SER A 170 18.67 -4.50 -19.44
N GLY A 171 18.51 -3.54 -20.37
CA GLY A 171 18.85 -3.70 -21.78
C GLY A 171 17.87 -4.58 -22.58
N TYR A 172 16.62 -4.68 -22.12
CA TYR A 172 15.51 -5.34 -22.82
C TYR A 172 14.73 -4.37 -23.73
#